data_AF-A0A4Q3XY41-F1
#
_entry.id   AF-A0A4Q3XY41-F1
#
_cell.length_a   1.000
_cell.length_b   1.000
_cell.length_c   1.000
_cell.angle_alpha   90.00
_cell.angle_beta   90.00
_cell.angle_gamma   90.00
#
_symmetry.space_group_name_H-M   'P 1'
#
loop_
_entity.id
_entity.type
_entity.pdbx_description
1 polymer ?
#
loop_
_entity_poly.entity_id
_entity_poly.type
_entity_poly.pdbx_seq_one_letter_code
_entity_poly.pdbx_strand_id
1 'polypeptide(L)'
;MAHAMNTAAATPVVAIAPRDFRRTRHIKRNVKLHSQIRDLIRSNPACRYIGGNFAVEAIAARLGFQPHDLAITDVKIGRRIITLICVPHRIWDQPFPSAKCIDLRFQARQDGHAAILVPQAVVEREPRLGNSQLLARTASVKVDATSRMAVLAHLIDNGASCLSELAELVDHPDPFGAVLHLVTTGAIAIDLGECITPYTMADISCPRANAKH
;
A
#
# COMPACT_ATOMS: atom_id res chain seq x y z
N MET A 1 -39.63 52.06 19.55
CA MET A 1 -39.45 50.82 18.76
C MET A 1 -38.57 51.15 17.55
N ALA A 2 -37.27 50.89 17.65
CA ALA A 2 -36.32 51.09 16.56
C ALA A 2 -35.67 49.73 16.24
N HIS A 3 -36.00 49.17 15.08
CA HIS A 3 -35.42 47.93 14.59
C HIS A 3 -34.04 48.21 13.99
N ALA A 4 -33.00 47.62 14.59
CA ALA A 4 -31.66 47.58 14.04
C ALA A 4 -31.63 46.62 12.83
N MET A 5 -31.29 47.16 11.65
CA MET A 5 -30.98 46.37 10.46
C MET A 5 -29.59 45.75 10.62
N ASN A 6 -29.53 44.43 10.71
CA ASN A 6 -28.29 43.67 10.79
C ASN A 6 -27.86 43.30 9.36
N THR A 7 -26.97 44.08 8.75
CA THR A 7 -26.36 43.75 7.45
C THR A 7 -25.16 42.84 7.68
N ALA A 8 -25.39 41.53 7.61
CA ALA A 8 -24.32 40.54 7.57
C ALA A 8 -23.49 40.74 6.28
N ALA A 9 -22.25 41.21 6.43
CA ALA A 9 -21.30 41.30 5.36
C ALA A 9 -21.03 39.91 4.79
N ALA A 10 -21.43 39.67 3.55
CA ALA A 10 -21.12 38.44 2.83
C ALA A 10 -19.61 38.36 2.60
N THR A 11 -18.96 37.39 3.24
CA THR A 11 -17.53 37.10 3.04
C THR A 11 -17.31 36.75 1.56
N PRO A 12 -16.39 37.43 0.85
CA PRO A 12 -16.14 37.12 -0.55
C PRO A 12 -15.54 35.71 -0.67
N VAL A 13 -16.23 34.83 -1.39
CA VAL A 13 -15.72 33.50 -1.74
C VAL A 13 -14.55 33.70 -2.69
N VAL A 14 -13.33 33.51 -2.19
CA VAL A 14 -12.10 33.59 -2.99
C VAL A 14 -12.19 32.54 -4.11
N ALA A 15 -12.30 33.01 -5.34
CA ALA A 15 -12.31 32.15 -6.53
C ALA A 15 -10.93 31.50 -6.69
N ILE A 16 -10.83 30.23 -6.31
CA ILE A 16 -9.60 29.42 -6.45
C ILE A 16 -9.29 29.29 -7.94
N ALA A 17 -8.07 29.63 -8.36
CA ALA A 17 -7.70 29.58 -9.76
C ALA A 17 -7.61 28.13 -10.27
N PRO A 18 -7.93 27.83 -11.54
CA PRO A 18 -7.89 26.48 -12.11
C PRO A 18 -6.51 25.78 -12.02
N ARG A 19 -5.41 26.54 -11.92
CA ARG A 19 -4.06 26.00 -11.67
C ARG A 19 -3.91 25.42 -10.27
N ASP A 20 -4.56 26.01 -9.27
CA ASP A 20 -4.54 25.55 -7.88
C ASP A 20 -5.33 24.26 -7.72
N PHE A 21 -6.43 24.09 -8.46
CA PHE A 21 -7.19 22.84 -8.50
C PHE A 21 -6.38 21.67 -9.06
N ARG A 22 -5.65 21.86 -10.16
CA ARG A 22 -4.79 20.81 -10.74
C ARG A 22 -3.66 20.42 -9.79
N ARG A 23 -2.99 21.41 -9.19
CA ARG A 23 -1.94 21.19 -8.19
C ARG A 23 -2.46 20.44 -6.97
N THR A 24 -3.62 20.84 -6.45
CA THR A 24 -4.28 20.20 -5.31
C THR A 24 -4.67 18.75 -5.63
N ARG A 25 -5.16 18.48 -6.85
CA ARG A 25 -5.49 17.12 -7.29
C ARG A 25 -4.24 16.23 -7.38
N HIS A 26 -3.12 16.76 -7.87
CA HIS A 26 -1.86 16.01 -7.97
C HIS A 26 -1.31 15.65 -6.59
N ILE A 27 -1.33 16.60 -5.65
CA ILE A 27 -0.92 16.37 -4.27
C ILE A 27 -1.79 15.27 -3.65
N LYS A 28 -3.13 15.37 -3.77
CA LYS A 28 -4.05 14.34 -3.26
C LYS A 28 -3.78 12.96 -3.87
N ARG A 29 -3.50 12.88 -5.17
CA ARG A 29 -3.21 11.61 -5.85
C ARG A 29 -1.90 10.98 -5.37
N ASN A 30 -0.88 11.80 -5.10
CA ASN A 30 0.40 11.27 -4.61
C ASN A 30 0.36 10.92 -3.11
N VAL A 31 -0.42 11.64 -2.31
CA VAL A 31 -0.76 11.20 -0.93
C VAL A 31 -1.47 9.84 -0.96
N LYS A 32 -2.39 9.63 -1.91
CA LYS A 32 -3.02 8.32 -2.12
C LYS A 32 -2.00 7.25 -2.50
N LEU A 33 -1.06 7.55 -3.41
CA LEU A 33 -0.02 6.61 -3.83
C LEU A 33 0.86 6.16 -2.65
N HIS A 34 1.26 7.08 -1.78
CA HIS A 34 1.97 6.74 -0.53
C HIS A 34 1.17 5.79 0.37
N SER A 35 -0.15 6.02 0.50
CA SER A 35 -1.01 5.10 1.24
C SER A 35 -1.07 3.72 0.58
N GLN A 36 -1.26 3.65 -0.74
CA GLN A 36 -1.35 2.39 -1.48
C GLN A 36 -0.06 1.57 -1.39
N ILE A 37 1.11 2.21 -1.44
CA ILE A 37 2.40 1.53 -1.24
C ILE A 37 2.49 0.98 0.18
N ARG A 38 2.11 1.77 1.18
CA ARG A 38 2.09 1.32 2.58
C ARG A 38 1.19 0.11 2.75
N ASP A 39 0.00 0.13 2.15
CA ASP A 39 -0.96 -0.98 2.21
C ASP A 39 -0.37 -2.24 1.56
N LEU A 40 0.24 -2.11 0.38
CA LEU A 40 0.92 -3.19 -0.33
C LEU A 40 2.08 -3.81 0.45
N ILE A 41 2.85 -2.98 1.17
CA ILE A 41 3.94 -3.45 2.01
C ILE A 41 3.39 -4.18 3.23
N ARG A 42 2.35 -3.63 3.87
CA ARG A 42 1.74 -4.20 5.07
C ARG A 42 1.01 -5.51 4.80
N SER A 43 0.46 -5.69 3.59
CA SER A 43 -0.20 -6.94 3.21
C SER A 43 0.78 -8.10 3.02
N ASN A 44 2.09 -7.85 2.96
CA ASN A 44 3.10 -8.88 2.77
C ASN A 44 3.89 -9.13 4.08
N PRO A 45 3.79 -10.32 4.69
CA PRO A 45 4.44 -10.62 5.97
C PRO A 45 5.99 -10.56 5.90
N ALA A 46 6.58 -10.73 4.72
CA ALA A 46 8.03 -10.67 4.53
C ALA A 46 8.60 -9.24 4.47
N CYS A 47 7.72 -8.24 4.36
CA CYS A 47 8.07 -6.85 4.16
C CYS A 47 7.70 -6.02 5.39
N ARG A 48 8.54 -5.03 5.73
CA ARG A 48 8.25 -4.05 6.78
C ARG A 48 8.47 -2.63 6.28
N TYR A 49 7.44 -1.81 6.42
CA TYR A 49 7.50 -0.38 6.14
C TYR A 49 8.39 0.33 7.17
N ILE A 50 9.40 1.07 6.71
CA ILE A 50 10.27 1.88 7.59
C ILE A 50 9.79 3.33 7.61
N GLY A 51 9.59 3.95 6.44
CA GLY A 51 9.25 5.37 6.35
C GLY A 51 9.72 6.00 5.05
N GLY A 52 9.69 7.33 4.98
CA GLY A 52 10.33 8.09 3.90
C GLY A 52 11.86 8.06 4.00
N ASN A 53 12.55 8.42 2.91
CA ASN A 53 14.00 8.48 2.86
C ASN A 53 14.45 9.89 2.49
N PHE A 54 14.80 10.69 3.50
CA PHE A 54 15.15 12.09 3.34
C PHE A 54 16.38 12.31 2.43
N ALA A 55 17.34 11.39 2.43
CA ALA A 55 18.52 11.50 1.56
C ALA A 55 18.10 11.37 0.09
N VAL A 56 17.31 10.36 -0.26
CA VAL A 56 16.83 10.16 -1.63
C VAL A 56 15.82 11.25 -2.04
N GLU A 57 15.00 11.75 -1.12
CA GLU A 57 14.16 12.93 -1.34
C GLU A 57 14.97 14.19 -1.65
N ALA A 58 16.11 14.40 -0.97
CA ALA A 58 17.01 15.52 -1.26
C ALA A 58 17.65 15.39 -2.66
N ILE A 59 18.03 14.17 -3.08
CA ILE A 59 18.50 13.91 -4.45
C ILE A 59 17.39 14.25 -5.46
N ALA A 60 16.16 13.82 -5.19
CA ALA A 60 15.01 14.12 -6.06
C ALA A 60 14.75 15.62 -6.17
N ALA A 61 14.85 16.36 -5.06
CA ALA A 61 14.70 17.80 -5.05
C ALA A 61 15.75 18.51 -5.93
N ARG A 62 17.02 18.07 -5.89
CA ARG A 62 18.09 18.58 -6.76
C ARG A 62 17.83 18.34 -8.24
N LEU A 63 17.15 17.24 -8.60
CA LEU A 63 16.75 16.92 -9.97
C LEU A 63 15.50 17.70 -10.43
N GLY A 64 14.92 18.51 -9.54
CA GLY A 64 13.77 19.37 -9.79
C GLY A 64 12.42 18.75 -9.47
N PHE A 65 12.38 17.60 -8.79
CA PHE A 65 11.14 17.01 -8.30
C PHE A 65 10.67 17.72 -7.04
N GLN A 66 9.36 17.94 -6.94
CA GLN A 66 8.74 18.40 -5.71
C GLN A 66 8.51 17.22 -4.76
N PRO A 67 8.38 17.45 -3.44
CA PRO A 67 8.12 16.38 -2.45
C PRO A 67 6.86 15.56 -2.73
N HIS A 68 5.91 16.15 -3.46
CA HIS A 68 4.65 15.53 -3.85
C HIS A 68 4.66 15.11 -5.32
N ASP A 69 5.81 14.97 -5.98
CA ASP A 69 5.90 14.42 -7.34
C ASP A 69 6.12 12.92 -7.36
N LEU A 70 6.88 12.39 -6.41
CA LEU A 70 7.24 10.98 -6.28
C LEU A 70 6.78 10.44 -4.92
N ALA A 71 6.57 9.13 -4.85
CA ALA A 71 6.38 8.46 -3.57
C ALA A 71 7.63 7.64 -3.23
N ILE A 72 8.45 8.17 -2.32
CA ILE A 72 9.72 7.56 -1.92
C ILE A 72 9.55 6.95 -0.53
N THR A 73 9.93 5.68 -0.38
CA THR A 73 9.85 5.00 0.92
C THR A 73 10.87 3.87 1.05
N ASP A 74 11.38 3.67 2.25
CA ASP A 74 12.22 2.54 2.59
C ASP A 74 11.39 1.36 3.09
N VAL A 75 11.73 0.19 2.55
CA VAL A 75 11.11 -1.10 2.87
C VAL A 75 12.19 -2.07 3.29
N LYS A 76 11.99 -2.69 4.44
CA LYS A 76 12.82 -3.81 4.89
C LYS A 76 12.27 -5.10 4.33
N ILE A 77 13.09 -5.83 3.58
CA ILE A 77 12.78 -7.17 3.09
C ILE A 77 13.84 -8.11 3.66
N GLY A 78 13.44 -8.95 4.62
CA GLY A 78 14.37 -9.76 5.41
C GLY A 78 15.42 -8.90 6.12
N ARG A 79 16.69 -9.04 5.73
CA ARG A 79 17.83 -8.28 6.30
C ARG A 79 18.20 -7.03 5.51
N ARG A 80 17.62 -6.81 4.33
CA ARG A 80 17.97 -5.70 3.43
C ARG A 80 16.97 -4.56 3.56
N ILE A 81 17.46 -3.33 3.44
CA ILE A 81 16.62 -2.14 3.28
C ILE A 81 16.71 -1.73 1.82
N ILE A 82 15.55 -1.56 1.19
CA ILE A 82 15.40 -1.19 -0.22
C ILE A 82 14.58 0.09 -0.26
N THR A 83 15.06 1.09 -1.00
CA THR A 83 14.32 2.32 -1.24
C THR A 83 13.46 2.15 -2.48
N LEU A 84 12.14 2.18 -2.30
CA LEU A 84 11.18 2.21 -3.39
C LEU A 84 10.92 3.66 -3.79
N ILE A 85 11.12 3.93 -5.07
CA ILE A 85 10.82 5.22 -5.70
C ILE A 85 9.65 4.96 -6.65
N CYS A 86 8.44 5.25 -6.18
CA CYS A 86 7.23 5.08 -6.96
C CYS A 86 6.98 6.30 -7.85
N VAL A 87 6.86 6.03 -9.15
CA VAL A 87 6.77 7.06 -10.19
C VAL A 87 5.34 7.11 -10.76
N PRO A 88 4.63 8.24 -10.63
CA PRO A 88 3.30 8.41 -11.23
C PRO A 88 3.32 8.33 -12.77
N HIS A 89 2.22 7.87 -13.37
CA HIS A 89 2.08 7.76 -14.83
C HIS A 89 2.48 9.03 -15.59
N ARG A 90 2.04 10.20 -15.10
CA ARG A 90 2.38 11.50 -15.72
C ARG A 90 3.89 11.78 -15.85
N ILE A 91 4.70 11.19 -14.97
CA ILE A 91 6.17 11.34 -14.96
C ILE A 91 6.80 10.19 -15.74
N TRP A 92 6.27 8.98 -15.58
CA TRP A 92 6.78 7.78 -16.23
C TRP A 92 6.60 7.78 -17.75
N ASP A 93 5.45 8.25 -18.24
CA ASP A 93 5.06 8.17 -19.65
C ASP A 93 5.70 9.30 -20.50
N GLN A 94 6.40 10.25 -19.87
CA GLN A 94 7.08 11.35 -20.55
C GLN A 94 8.59 11.08 -20.66
N PRO A 95 9.23 11.23 -21.83
CA PRO A 95 10.64 10.87 -22.01
C PRO A 95 11.61 11.65 -21.12
N PHE A 96 11.38 12.96 -20.95
CA PHE A 96 12.30 13.81 -20.19
C PHE A 96 12.17 13.61 -18.66
N PRO A 97 10.98 13.61 -18.04
CA PRO A 97 10.84 13.31 -16.61
C PRO A 97 11.22 11.86 -16.24
N SER A 98 10.96 10.88 -17.12
CA SER A 98 11.37 9.48 -16.87
C SER A 98 12.89 9.31 -16.86
N ALA A 99 13.62 9.99 -17.75
CA ALA A 99 15.09 10.02 -17.72
C ALA A 99 15.62 10.54 -16.38
N LYS A 100 15.03 11.63 -15.86
CA LYS A 100 15.37 12.15 -14.52
C LYS A 100 15.09 11.17 -13.39
N CYS A 101 14.04 10.34 -13.50
CA CYS A 101 13.80 9.27 -12.52
C CYS A 101 14.88 8.18 -12.59
N ILE A 102 15.38 7.86 -13.78
CA ILE A 102 16.50 6.94 -13.97
C ILE A 102 17.77 7.51 -13.35
N ASP A 103 18.05 8.80 -13.57
CA ASP A 103 19.17 9.51 -12.95
C ASP A 103 19.07 9.53 -11.42
N LEU A 104 17.86 9.78 -10.88
CA LEU A 104 17.59 9.71 -9.44
C LEU A 104 17.96 8.33 -8.88
N ARG A 105 17.53 7.24 -9.55
CA ARG A 105 17.88 5.88 -9.13
C ARG A 105 19.39 5.66 -9.14
N PHE A 106 20.08 6.17 -10.17
CA PHE A 106 21.51 6.01 -10.31
C PHE A 106 22.28 6.75 -9.21
N GLN A 107 21.95 8.03 -8.97
CA GLN A 107 22.55 8.82 -7.89
C GLN A 107 22.28 8.22 -6.51
N ALA A 108 21.04 7.78 -6.25
CA ALA A 108 20.70 7.13 -4.99
C ALA A 108 21.53 5.86 -4.75
N ARG A 109 21.82 5.08 -5.80
CA ARG A 109 22.69 3.89 -5.71
C ARG A 109 24.15 4.23 -5.49
N GLN A 110 24.64 5.31 -6.08
CA GLN A 110 26.00 5.81 -5.83
C GLN A 110 26.16 6.25 -4.37
N ASP A 111 25.11 6.83 -3.78
CA ASP A 111 25.06 7.21 -2.36
C ASP A 111 24.81 6.01 -1.42
N GLY A 112 24.84 4.77 -1.94
CA GLY A 112 24.76 3.53 -1.15
C GLY A 112 23.33 3.04 -0.86
N HIS A 113 22.30 3.68 -1.40
CA HIS A 113 20.92 3.21 -1.25
C HIS A 113 20.57 2.13 -2.27
N ALA A 114 19.97 1.03 -1.82
CA ALA A 114 19.41 0.02 -2.72
C ALA A 114 18.09 0.53 -3.34
N ALA A 115 18.19 1.46 -4.29
CA ALA A 115 17.05 2.12 -4.90
C ALA A 115 16.45 1.32 -6.07
N ILE A 116 15.12 1.24 -6.11
CA ILE A 116 14.33 0.61 -7.18
C ILE A 116 13.24 1.60 -7.64
N LEU A 117 13.10 1.74 -8.95
CA LEU A 117 11.99 2.48 -9.56
C LEU A 117 10.79 1.56 -9.72
N VAL A 118 9.63 2.01 -9.26
CA VAL A 118 8.37 1.25 -9.34
C VAL A 118 7.33 2.12 -10.03
N PRO A 119 6.87 1.76 -11.23
CA PRO A 119 5.80 2.49 -11.90
C PRO A 119 4.49 2.44 -11.08
N GLN A 120 3.71 3.51 -11.11
CA GLN A 120 2.37 3.57 -10.49
C GLN A 120 1.47 2.41 -10.95
N ALA A 121 1.55 2.02 -12.22
CA ALA A 121 0.81 0.87 -12.77
C ALA A 121 1.08 -0.44 -12.01
N VAL A 122 2.31 -0.61 -11.48
CA VAL A 122 2.63 -1.78 -10.67
C VAL A 122 1.93 -1.68 -9.33
N VAL A 123 1.95 -0.53 -8.67
CA VAL A 123 1.28 -0.35 -7.36
C VAL A 123 -0.24 -0.49 -7.50
N GLU A 124 -0.84 0.07 -8.55
CA GLU A 124 -2.29 0.14 -8.75
C GLU A 124 -2.89 -1.04 -9.52
N ARG A 125 -2.10 -2.10 -9.79
CA ARG A 125 -2.59 -3.27 -10.53
C ARG A 125 -3.62 -4.05 -9.71
N GLU A 126 -4.80 -4.28 -10.28
CA GLU A 126 -5.79 -5.21 -9.73
C GLU A 126 -5.48 -6.67 -10.11
N PRO A 127 -5.88 -7.66 -9.29
CA PRO A 127 -6.62 -7.55 -8.02
C PRO A 127 -5.75 -7.22 -6.80
N ARG A 128 -4.43 -7.12 -7.01
CA ARG A 128 -3.44 -6.93 -5.94
C ARG A 128 -3.70 -5.65 -5.12
N LEU A 129 -4.08 -4.55 -5.76
CA LEU A 129 -4.40 -3.32 -5.04
C LEU A 129 -5.59 -3.53 -4.09
N GLY A 130 -6.72 -4.03 -4.59
CA GLY A 130 -7.90 -4.34 -3.77
C GLY A 130 -7.57 -5.29 -2.62
N ASN A 131 -6.85 -6.37 -2.91
CA ASN A 131 -6.41 -7.34 -1.90
C ASN A 131 -5.51 -6.71 -0.84
N SER A 132 -4.53 -5.90 -1.25
CA SER A 132 -3.62 -5.24 -0.31
C SER A 132 -4.35 -4.26 0.62
N GLN A 133 -5.34 -3.53 0.10
CA GLN A 133 -6.16 -2.63 0.90
C GLN A 133 -7.06 -3.40 1.87
N LEU A 134 -7.63 -4.53 1.43
CA LEU A 134 -8.41 -5.41 2.28
C LEU A 134 -7.57 -5.94 3.44
N LEU A 135 -6.39 -6.49 3.15
CA LEU A 135 -5.44 -7.00 4.14
C LEU A 135 -4.89 -5.89 5.06
N ALA A 136 -4.64 -4.69 4.54
CA ALA A 136 -4.17 -3.58 5.38
C ALA A 136 -5.19 -3.17 6.44
N ARG A 137 -6.50 -3.34 6.18
CA ARG A 137 -7.58 -3.07 7.14
C ARG A 137 -7.64 -4.10 8.27
N THR A 138 -7.16 -5.32 8.03
CA THR A 138 -7.13 -6.38 9.05
C THR A 138 -5.92 -6.28 9.98
N ALA A 139 -4.99 -5.34 9.73
CA ALA A 139 -3.81 -5.14 10.56
C ALA A 139 -4.12 -4.76 12.02
N SER A 140 -5.29 -4.16 12.30
CA SER A 140 -5.74 -3.82 13.66
C SER A 140 -6.62 -4.89 14.31
N VAL A 141 -6.98 -5.95 13.58
CA VAL A 141 -7.76 -7.07 14.12
C VAL A 141 -6.88 -7.85 15.09
N LYS A 142 -7.44 -8.23 16.23
CA LYS A 142 -6.77 -9.07 17.21
C LYS A 142 -7.41 -10.45 17.16
N VAL A 143 -6.62 -11.45 16.79
CA VAL A 143 -7.05 -12.85 16.81
C VAL A 143 -6.52 -13.47 18.09
N ASP A 144 -7.41 -14.11 18.83
CA ASP A 144 -7.08 -14.86 20.04
C ASP A 144 -6.29 -16.14 19.70
N ALA A 145 -5.56 -16.65 20.69
CA ALA A 145 -4.74 -17.84 20.48
C ALA A 145 -5.60 -19.07 20.17
N THR A 146 -6.80 -19.18 20.74
CA THR A 146 -7.69 -20.33 20.55
C THR A 146 -8.18 -20.41 19.12
N SER A 147 -8.76 -19.33 18.57
CA SER A 147 -9.20 -19.32 17.18
C SER A 147 -8.05 -19.50 16.19
N ARG A 148 -6.88 -18.90 16.47
CA ARG A 148 -5.68 -19.12 15.66
C ARG A 148 -5.29 -20.60 15.61
N MET A 149 -5.31 -21.29 16.76
CA MET A 149 -4.97 -22.71 16.82
C MET A 149 -6.04 -23.59 16.17
N ALA A 150 -7.33 -23.23 16.28
CA ALA A 150 -8.42 -23.93 15.61
C ALA A 150 -8.26 -23.92 14.08
N VAL A 151 -7.97 -22.75 13.50
CA VAL A 151 -7.71 -22.59 12.06
C VAL A 151 -6.50 -23.42 11.63
N LEU A 152 -5.39 -23.34 12.36
CA LEU A 152 -4.17 -24.09 12.02
C LEU A 152 -4.36 -25.60 12.14
N ALA A 153 -5.01 -26.07 13.20
CA ALA A 153 -5.32 -27.49 13.38
C ALA A 153 -6.19 -28.02 12.22
N HIS A 154 -7.23 -27.27 11.84
CA HIS A 154 -8.08 -27.64 10.72
C HIS A 154 -7.29 -27.77 9.41
N LEU A 155 -6.40 -26.82 9.10
CA LEU A 155 -5.57 -26.87 7.89
C LEU A 155 -4.53 -28.00 7.93
N ILE A 156 -4.02 -28.39 9.11
CA ILE A 156 -3.14 -29.56 9.25
C ILE A 156 -3.90 -30.84 8.94
N ASP A 157 -5.13 -30.98 9.44
CA ASP A 157 -5.91 -32.20 9.32
C ASP A 157 -6.58 -32.36 7.94
N ASN A 158 -7.00 -31.26 7.31
CA ASN A 158 -7.81 -31.27 6.09
C ASN A 158 -7.05 -30.75 4.85
N GLY A 159 -5.88 -30.13 5.03
CA GLY A 159 -5.13 -29.47 3.96
C GLY A 159 -5.66 -28.06 3.65
N ALA A 160 -5.55 -27.63 2.40
CA ALA A 160 -6.02 -26.32 1.98
C ALA A 160 -7.56 -26.24 2.05
N SER A 161 -8.08 -25.20 2.71
CA SER A 161 -9.52 -25.00 2.93
C SER A 161 -9.98 -23.61 2.46
N CYS A 162 -11.29 -23.43 2.27
CA CYS A 162 -11.86 -22.15 1.86
C CYS A 162 -11.87 -21.13 3.02
N LEU A 163 -11.74 -19.83 2.71
CA LEU A 163 -11.85 -18.78 3.73
C LEU A 163 -13.18 -18.81 4.51
N SER A 164 -14.29 -19.18 3.87
CA SER A 164 -15.59 -19.32 4.54
C SER A 164 -15.59 -20.42 5.60
N GLU A 165 -14.98 -21.56 5.31
CA GLU A 165 -14.88 -22.69 6.25
C GLU A 165 -13.98 -22.32 7.43
N LEU A 166 -12.86 -21.65 7.16
CA LEU A 166 -11.97 -21.17 8.22
C LEU A 166 -12.63 -20.09 9.09
N ALA A 167 -13.49 -19.25 8.51
CA ALA A 167 -14.21 -18.22 9.24
C ALA A 167 -15.20 -18.81 10.26
N GLU A 168 -15.80 -19.97 9.98
CA GLU A 168 -16.71 -20.67 10.90
C GLU A 168 -16.00 -21.20 12.16
N LEU A 169 -14.68 -21.40 12.09
CA LEU A 169 -13.86 -21.89 13.20
C LEU A 169 -13.43 -20.78 14.17
N VAL A 170 -13.70 -19.52 13.83
CA VAL A 170 -13.21 -18.35 14.56
C VAL A 170 -14.37 -17.69 15.31
N ASP A 171 -14.27 -17.65 16.63
CA ASP A 171 -15.20 -16.89 17.46
C ASP A 171 -14.73 -15.42 17.56
N HIS A 172 -15.11 -14.62 16.55
CA HIS A 172 -14.76 -13.20 16.47
C HIS A 172 -15.90 -12.39 15.81
N PRO A 173 -16.11 -11.10 16.19
CA PRO A 173 -17.15 -10.25 15.57
C PRO A 173 -16.97 -10.03 14.05
N ASP A 174 -15.75 -10.19 13.56
CA ASP A 174 -15.38 -10.18 12.14
C ASP A 174 -14.51 -11.41 11.84
N PRO A 175 -15.11 -12.57 11.56
CA PRO A 175 -14.37 -13.83 11.42
C PRO A 175 -13.51 -13.83 10.15
N PHE A 176 -13.99 -13.24 9.04
CA PHE A 176 -13.20 -13.08 7.83
C PHE A 176 -11.99 -12.17 8.05
N GLY A 177 -12.17 -11.03 8.74
CA GLY A 177 -11.07 -10.14 9.10
C GLY A 177 -10.02 -10.83 9.97
N ALA A 178 -10.46 -11.70 10.89
CA ALA A 178 -9.57 -12.50 11.72
C ALA A 178 -8.77 -13.54 10.91
N VAL A 179 -9.40 -14.29 10.01
CA VAL A 179 -8.68 -15.23 9.13
C VAL A 179 -7.71 -14.48 8.22
N LEU A 180 -8.13 -13.36 7.61
CA LEU A 180 -7.25 -12.52 6.79
C LEU A 180 -6.11 -11.88 7.60
N HIS A 181 -6.30 -11.62 8.89
CA HIS A 181 -5.21 -11.21 9.76
C HIS A 181 -4.14 -12.31 9.90
N LEU A 182 -4.54 -13.58 9.96
CA LEU A 182 -3.61 -14.72 9.94
C LEU A 182 -2.78 -14.77 8.65
N VAL A 183 -3.34 -14.32 7.51
CA VAL A 183 -2.57 -14.13 6.26
C VAL A 183 -1.50 -13.05 6.43
N THR A 184 -1.87 -11.88 6.97
CA THR A 184 -0.91 -10.75 7.13
C THR A 184 0.20 -11.04 8.14
N THR A 185 -0.03 -11.91 9.11
CA THR A 185 0.99 -12.38 10.05
C THR A 185 1.84 -13.53 9.50
N GLY A 186 1.47 -14.08 8.33
CA GLY A 186 2.14 -15.20 7.68
C GLY A 186 1.88 -16.54 8.35
N ALA A 187 0.82 -16.67 9.16
CA ALA A 187 0.42 -17.94 9.75
C ALA A 187 -0.24 -18.87 8.72
N ILE A 188 -0.92 -18.28 7.73
CA ILE A 188 -1.51 -18.95 6.58
C ILE A 188 -1.21 -18.14 5.32
N ALA A 189 -1.36 -18.75 4.16
CA ALA A 189 -1.13 -18.13 2.86
C ALA A 189 -2.32 -18.32 1.94
N ILE A 190 -2.55 -17.33 1.09
CA ILE A 190 -3.57 -17.32 0.03
C ILE A 190 -2.92 -16.80 -1.25
N ASP A 191 -3.50 -17.12 -2.41
CA ASP A 191 -3.07 -16.49 -3.66
C ASP A 191 -3.61 -15.05 -3.75
N LEU A 192 -2.70 -14.08 -3.74
CA LEU A 192 -3.03 -12.65 -3.89
C LEU A 192 -3.07 -12.20 -5.36
N GLY A 193 -2.77 -13.10 -6.30
CA GLY A 193 -2.88 -12.88 -7.74
C GLY A 193 -4.33 -12.87 -8.24
N GLU A 194 -5.26 -13.41 -7.45
CA GLU A 194 -6.69 -13.48 -7.76
C GLU A 194 -7.51 -12.67 -6.74
N CYS A 195 -8.76 -12.33 -7.09
CA CYS A 195 -9.64 -11.60 -6.18
C CYS A 195 -9.93 -12.43 -4.93
N ILE A 196 -9.78 -11.84 -3.75
CA ILE A 196 -10.18 -12.50 -2.50
C ILE A 196 -11.72 -12.60 -2.46
N THR A 197 -12.22 -13.83 -2.47
CA THR A 197 -13.62 -14.21 -2.27
C THR A 197 -13.77 -15.18 -1.09
N PRO A 198 -14.98 -15.47 -0.59
CA PRO A 198 -15.18 -16.46 0.47
C PRO A 198 -14.65 -17.87 0.12
N TYR A 199 -14.55 -18.21 -1.17
CA TYR A 199 -14.05 -19.49 -1.66
C TYR A 199 -12.55 -19.48 -1.99
N THR A 200 -11.83 -18.43 -1.61
CA THR A 200 -10.37 -18.38 -1.78
C THR A 200 -9.75 -19.48 -0.93
N MET A 201 -8.87 -20.27 -1.52
CA MET A 201 -8.16 -21.33 -0.82
C MET A 201 -7.04 -20.74 0.04
N ALA A 202 -6.98 -21.17 1.29
CA ALA A 202 -5.92 -20.86 2.23
C ALA A 202 -5.21 -22.14 2.67
N ASP A 203 -3.89 -22.06 2.84
CA ASP A 203 -3.05 -23.17 3.30
C ASP A 203 -1.97 -22.66 4.27
N ILE A 204 -1.37 -23.56 5.05
CA ILE A 204 -0.21 -23.28 5.91
C ILE A 204 1.05 -23.13 5.05
N SER A 205 1.11 -23.82 3.92
CA SER A 205 2.23 -23.70 2.99
C SER A 205 2.19 -22.32 2.33
N CYS A 206 3.24 -21.52 2.56
CA CYS A 206 3.55 -20.41 1.68
C CYS A 206 3.58 -20.97 0.24
N PRO A 207 2.77 -20.47 -0.71
CA PRO A 207 2.80 -21.01 -2.06
C PRO A 207 4.25 -20.93 -2.53
N ARG A 208 4.84 -22.10 -2.79
CA ARG A 208 6.09 -22.18 -3.54
C ARG A 208 5.87 -21.31 -4.75
N ALA A 209 6.69 -20.27 -4.90
CA ALA A 209 6.75 -19.49 -6.12
C ALA A 209 6.83 -20.50 -7.26
N ASN A 210 5.73 -20.64 -8.01
CA ASN A 210 5.75 -21.38 -9.25
C ASN A 210 6.74 -20.65 -10.13
N ALA A 211 7.95 -21.19 -10.18
CA ALA A 211 8.99 -20.82 -11.12
C ALA A 211 8.43 -21.10 -12.51
N LYS A 212 7.85 -20.09 -13.14
CA LYS A 212 7.74 -20.02 -14.58
C LYS A 212 8.92 -19.19 -15.05
N HIS A 213 9.91 -19.92 -15.58
CA HIS A 213 10.99 -19.40 -16.43
C HIS A 213 10.41 -18.69 -17.65
#